data_AF-K9KBN4-F1
#
_entry.id   AF-K9KBN4-F1
#
_cell.length_a   1.000
_cell.length_b   1.000
_cell.length_c   1.000
_cell.angle_alpha   90.00
_cell.angle_beta   90.00
_cell.angle_gamma   90.00
#
_symmetry.space_group_name_H-M   'P 1'
#
loop_
_entity.id
_entity.type
_entity.pdbx_description
1 polymer ?
#
loop_
_entity_poly.entity_id
_entity_poly.type
_entity_poly.pdbx_seq_one_letter_code
_entity_poly.pdbx_strand_id
1 'polypeptide(L)'
;MDMFDQDDIGLVSLCEDEPSSSGELNYYDLVRTEIAEERQYLRELNMIIKVFREAFLSDRKLFKPSDIEKIFSNILDIHELTVKLLGLIEDTVEMTDESSPHPLAGSCFEDLAEEQAFDPYETLSQDILSPKFNEHFSKLMARPAVALHFQSIADGFREAVRYVLPRLMLVPVYHCWHYFKLLKV
;
A
#
# COMPACT_ATOMS: atom_id res chain seq x y z
N MET A 1 67.89 41.56 -15.84
CA MET A 1 68.40 40.57 -16.80
C MET A 1 67.39 39.45 -16.80
N ASP A 2 66.70 39.24 -17.91
CA ASP A 2 65.84 38.08 -18.18
C ASP A 2 66.62 36.78 -18.05
N MET A 3 65.97 35.73 -17.55
CA MET A 3 66.05 34.40 -18.14
C MET A 3 64.70 33.70 -17.92
N PHE A 4 64.01 33.53 -19.05
CA PHE A 4 62.78 32.78 -19.27
C PHE A 4 63.03 31.26 -19.26
N ASP A 5 61.91 30.53 -19.18
CA ASP A 5 61.63 29.15 -19.62
C ASP A 5 61.86 27.99 -18.65
N GLN A 6 60.73 27.46 -18.15
CA GLN A 6 60.33 26.08 -18.46
C GLN A 6 58.80 25.96 -18.44
N ASP A 7 58.24 25.82 -19.64
CA ASP A 7 56.93 25.24 -19.87
C ASP A 7 56.86 23.84 -19.24
N ASP A 8 55.84 23.60 -18.42
CA ASP A 8 55.26 22.27 -18.32
C ASP A 8 53.75 22.39 -18.33
N ILE A 9 53.19 21.94 -19.45
CA ILE A 9 51.77 21.88 -19.77
C ILE A 9 51.12 20.86 -18.83
N GLY A 10 50.63 21.35 -17.70
CA GLY A 10 49.79 20.59 -16.78
C GLY A 10 48.32 20.78 -17.11
N LEU A 11 47.84 20.12 -18.17
CA LEU A 11 46.42 19.90 -18.42
C LEU A 11 45.87 19.01 -17.29
N VAL A 12 45.57 19.60 -16.14
CA VAL A 12 44.80 18.91 -15.09
C VAL A 12 43.36 19.32 -15.27
N SER A 13 42.66 18.43 -15.99
CA SER A 13 41.22 18.34 -16.13
C SER A 13 40.49 18.94 -14.92
N LEU A 14 39.71 19.98 -15.17
CA LEU A 14 38.56 20.32 -14.34
C LEU A 14 37.63 19.12 -14.42
N CYS A 15 37.83 18.13 -13.54
CA CYS A 15 36.76 17.22 -13.19
C CYS A 15 35.74 18.08 -12.44
N GLU A 16 34.87 18.72 -13.21
CA GLU A 16 33.52 18.98 -12.74
C GLU A 16 33.00 17.62 -12.29
N ASP A 17 32.94 17.40 -10.97
CA ASP A 17 32.10 16.35 -10.40
C ASP A 17 30.68 16.71 -10.82
N GLU A 18 30.28 16.22 -12.00
CA GLU A 18 28.87 16.15 -12.35
C GLU A 18 28.20 15.35 -11.23
N PRO A 19 27.12 15.88 -10.61
CA PRO A 19 26.32 15.05 -9.74
C PRO A 19 25.74 13.97 -10.65
N SER A 20 26.23 12.74 -10.51
CA SER A 20 25.60 11.55 -11.07
C SER A 20 24.20 11.43 -10.47
N SER A 21 23.24 12.19 -10.99
CA SER A 21 21.83 11.91 -10.79
C SER A 21 21.45 10.79 -11.74
N SER A 22 21.99 9.59 -11.50
CA SER A 22 21.24 8.39 -11.86
C SER A 22 19.96 8.48 -11.03
N GLY A 23 18.83 8.73 -11.68
CA GLY A 23 17.51 8.79 -11.02
C GLY A 23 17.04 7.46 -10.43
N GLU A 24 17.95 6.55 -10.12
CA GLU A 24 17.72 5.30 -9.42
C GLU A 24 17.89 5.58 -7.92
N LEU A 25 16.79 5.47 -7.18
CA LEU A 25 16.85 5.44 -5.71
C LEU A 25 17.76 4.29 -5.30
N ASN A 26 18.66 4.53 -4.35
CA ASN A 26 19.44 3.44 -3.76
C ASN A 26 18.47 2.47 -3.06
N TYR A 27 18.79 1.17 -3.02
CA TYR A 27 17.96 0.12 -2.43
C TYR A 27 17.46 0.49 -1.01
N TYR A 28 18.33 1.11 -0.20
CA TYR A 28 17.95 1.59 1.13
C TYR A 28 16.83 2.64 1.11
N ASP A 29 16.86 3.59 0.17
CA ASP A 29 15.83 4.62 0.03
C ASP A 29 14.52 4.01 -0.48
N LEU A 30 14.59 2.99 -1.35
CA LEU A 30 13.42 2.22 -1.77
C LEU A 30 12.77 1.52 -0.58
N VAL A 31 13.55 0.81 0.25
CA VAL A 31 13.02 0.14 1.46
C VAL A 31 12.39 1.14 2.43
N ARG A 32 13.04 2.30 2.66
CA ARG A 32 12.47 3.33 3.55
C ARG A 32 11.17 3.92 3.00
N THR A 33 11.11 4.11 1.69
CA THR A 33 9.90 4.57 1.00
C THR A 33 8.79 3.54 1.14
N GLU A 34 9.10 2.25 0.92
CA GLU A 34 8.14 1.17 1.05
C GLU A 34 7.58 1.05 2.47
N ILE A 35 8.39 1.16 3.52
CA ILE A 35 7.90 1.19 4.92
C ILE A 35 6.91 2.35 5.12
N ALA A 36 7.18 3.52 4.56
CA ALA A 36 6.27 4.67 4.67
C ALA A 36 4.96 4.45 3.91
N GLU A 37 5.03 3.86 2.72
CA GLU A 37 3.88 3.50 1.89
C GLU A 37 3.02 2.42 2.57
N GLU A 38 3.63 1.36 3.09
CA GLU A 38 2.96 0.30 3.87
C GLU A 38 2.25 0.85 5.10
N ARG A 39 2.88 1.75 5.86
CA ARG A 39 2.24 2.40 7.01
C ARG A 39 1.04 3.24 6.60
N GLN A 40 1.11 3.92 5.47
CA GLN A 40 -0.02 4.70 4.96
C GLN A 40 -1.14 3.78 4.47
N TYR A 41 -0.81 2.74 3.72
CA TYR A 41 -1.76 1.73 3.25
C TYR A 41 -2.45 1.03 4.43
N LEU A 42 -1.71 0.65 5.47
CA LEU A 42 -2.27 0.07 6.69
C LEU A 42 -3.27 1.01 7.38
N ARG A 43 -3.06 2.34 7.34
CA ARG A 43 -4.06 3.30 7.86
C ARG A 43 -5.33 3.30 7.03
N GLU A 44 -5.22 3.18 5.71
CA GLU A 44 -6.37 3.11 4.82
C GLU A 44 -7.15 1.80 5.02
N LEU A 45 -6.46 0.66 5.16
CA LEU A 45 -7.07 -0.61 5.56
C LEU A 45 -7.78 -0.50 6.90
N ASN A 46 -7.14 0.12 7.89
CA ASN A 46 -7.76 0.37 9.20
C ASN A 46 -9.00 1.26 9.09
N MET A 47 -9.01 2.26 8.22
CA MET A 47 -10.19 3.08 7.96
C MET A 47 -11.33 2.25 7.35
N ILE A 48 -11.03 1.42 6.34
CA ILE A 48 -12.01 0.51 5.73
C ILE A 48 -12.60 -0.43 6.80
N ILE A 49 -11.76 -1.02 7.64
CA ILE A 49 -12.18 -2.04 8.60
C ILE A 49 -12.89 -1.41 9.82
N LYS A 50 -12.24 -0.48 10.51
CA LYS A 50 -12.69 0.02 11.82
C LYS A 50 -13.78 1.09 11.71
N VAL A 51 -13.88 1.76 10.56
CA VAL A 51 -14.88 2.82 10.35
C VAL A 51 -16.01 2.31 9.46
N PHE A 52 -15.70 1.89 8.23
CA PHE A 52 -16.73 1.52 7.28
C PHE A 52 -17.33 0.14 7.60
N ARG A 53 -16.52 -0.92 7.65
CA ARG A 53 -17.02 -2.29 7.88
C ARG A 53 -17.74 -2.43 9.22
N GLU A 54 -17.22 -1.80 10.27
CA GLU A 54 -17.85 -1.83 11.59
C GLU A 54 -19.26 -1.20 11.59
N ALA A 55 -19.49 -0.16 10.79
CA ALA A 55 -20.81 0.45 10.63
C ALA A 55 -21.85 -0.52 10.03
N PHE A 56 -21.45 -1.42 9.13
CA PHE A 56 -22.32 -2.47 8.61
C PHE A 56 -22.55 -3.58 9.65
N LEU A 57 -21.54 -3.90 10.47
CA LEU A 57 -21.66 -4.91 11.52
C LEU A 57 -22.54 -4.47 12.69
N SER A 58 -22.69 -3.17 12.90
CA SER A 58 -23.47 -2.59 14.00
C SER A 58 -24.97 -2.91 13.94
N ASP A 59 -25.54 -3.20 12.75
CA ASP A 59 -26.93 -3.62 12.60
C ASP A 59 -27.07 -4.90 11.77
N ARG A 60 -26.98 -6.04 12.48
CA ARG A 60 -27.12 -7.39 11.90
C ARG A 60 -28.53 -7.71 11.39
N LYS A 61 -29.55 -6.91 11.71
CA LYS A 61 -30.90 -7.07 11.14
C LYS A 61 -30.99 -6.42 9.77
N LEU A 62 -30.25 -5.34 9.57
CA LEU A 62 -30.24 -4.56 8.34
C LEU A 62 -29.30 -5.15 7.27
N PHE A 63 -28.13 -5.63 7.71
CA PHE A 63 -27.07 -6.18 6.86
C PHE A 63 -26.85 -7.66 7.17
N LYS A 64 -26.96 -8.52 6.14
CA LYS A 64 -26.64 -9.94 6.28
C LYS A 64 -25.12 -10.13 6.24
N PRO A 65 -24.58 -11.21 6.84
CA PRO A 65 -23.16 -11.54 6.71
C PRO A 65 -22.70 -11.57 5.24
N SER A 66 -23.53 -12.13 4.36
CA SER A 66 -23.23 -12.20 2.93
C SER A 66 -23.32 -10.86 2.19
N ASP A 67 -23.94 -9.83 2.75
CA ASP A 67 -23.84 -8.46 2.21
C ASP A 67 -22.48 -7.86 2.57
N ILE A 68 -22.02 -8.10 3.80
CA ILE A 68 -20.72 -7.62 4.30
C ILE A 68 -19.57 -8.30 3.53
N GLU A 69 -19.65 -9.62 3.35
CA GLU A 69 -18.68 -10.38 2.55
C GLU A 69 -18.60 -9.86 1.10
N LYS A 70 -19.73 -9.55 0.45
CA LYS A 70 -19.70 -9.01 -0.92
C LYS A 70 -19.11 -7.60 -1.03
N ILE A 71 -19.13 -6.82 0.06
CA ILE A 71 -18.65 -5.43 0.06
C ILE A 71 -17.19 -5.35 0.47
N PHE A 72 -16.79 -6.15 1.45
CA PHE A 72 -15.47 -6.08 2.06
C PHE A 72 -14.58 -7.27 1.70
N SER A 73 -15.11 -8.30 1.04
CA SER A 73 -14.39 -9.53 0.67
C SER A 73 -13.55 -10.05 1.84
N ASN A 74 -12.33 -10.50 1.57
CA ASN A 74 -11.32 -10.94 2.51
C ASN A 74 -10.33 -9.82 2.93
N ILE A 75 -10.80 -8.57 3.07
CA ILE A 75 -9.96 -7.42 3.48
C ILE A 75 -9.21 -7.64 4.81
N LEU A 76 -9.73 -8.49 5.70
CA LEU A 76 -9.07 -8.80 6.97
C LEU A 76 -7.78 -9.59 6.77
N ASP A 77 -7.78 -10.52 5.83
CA ASP A 77 -6.61 -11.34 5.50
C ASP A 77 -5.51 -10.47 4.89
N ILE A 78 -5.89 -9.53 4.02
CA ILE A 78 -4.97 -8.53 3.46
C ILE A 78 -4.40 -7.62 4.56
N HIS A 79 -5.22 -7.17 5.50
CA HIS A 79 -4.73 -6.39 6.64
C HIS A 79 -3.74 -7.17 7.50
N GLU A 80 -4.02 -8.45 7.79
CA GLU A 80 -3.10 -9.32 8.54
C GLU A 80 -1.77 -9.49 7.81
N LEU A 81 -1.82 -9.77 6.50
CA LEU A 81 -0.63 -9.83 5.65
C LEU A 81 0.18 -8.54 5.69
N THR A 82 -0.47 -7.38 5.52
CA THR A 82 0.20 -6.07 5.56
C THR A 82 0.88 -5.82 6.90
N VAL A 83 0.25 -6.17 8.02
CA VAL A 83 0.87 -6.06 9.35
C VAL A 83 2.08 -6.98 9.46
N LYS A 84 1.98 -8.24 8.98
CA LYS A 84 3.08 -9.20 9.00
C LYS A 84 4.26 -8.72 8.15
N LEU A 85 4.01 -8.30 6.90
CA LEU A 85 5.03 -7.81 5.98
C LEU A 85 5.75 -6.57 6.54
N LEU A 86 4.99 -5.57 7.00
CA LEU A 86 5.57 -4.35 7.56
C LEU A 86 6.46 -4.68 8.77
N GLY A 87 6.01 -5.54 9.68
CA GLY A 87 6.81 -5.98 10.82
C GLY A 87 8.12 -6.67 10.41
N LEU A 88 8.06 -7.59 9.45
CA LEU A 88 9.25 -8.29 8.94
C LEU A 88 10.27 -7.32 8.31
N ILE A 89 9.80 -6.33 7.54
CA ILE A 89 10.69 -5.34 6.93
C ILE A 89 11.30 -4.44 8.02
N GLU A 90 10.49 -3.96 8.98
CA GLU A 90 10.96 -3.13 10.09
C GLU A 90 12.02 -3.86 10.93
N ASP A 91 11.77 -5.12 11.30
CA ASP A 91 12.72 -5.97 12.03
C ASP A 91 14.02 -6.17 11.22
N THR A 92 13.91 -6.40 9.91
CA THR A 92 15.08 -6.56 9.04
C THR A 92 15.93 -5.30 8.99
N VAL A 93 15.30 -4.13 8.92
CA VAL A 93 16.01 -2.84 8.96
C VAL A 93 16.68 -2.62 10.32
N GLU A 94 16.00 -2.93 11.42
CA GLU A 94 16.54 -2.76 12.79
C GLU A 94 17.72 -3.70 13.07
N MET A 95 17.68 -4.93 12.53
CA MET A 95 18.70 -5.96 12.77
C MET A 95 19.87 -5.91 11.79
N THR A 96 19.83 -5.02 10.78
CA THR A 96 20.93 -4.86 9.82
C THR A 96 22.12 -4.16 10.47
N ASP A 97 23.29 -4.81 10.44
CA ASP A 97 24.55 -4.27 10.96
C ASP A 97 24.97 -2.99 10.20
N GLU A 98 25.51 -1.98 10.89
CA GLU A 98 26.03 -0.73 10.30
C GLU A 98 27.11 -0.95 9.23
N SER A 99 27.79 -2.09 9.26
CA SER A 99 28.77 -2.51 8.25
C SER A 99 28.14 -3.04 6.95
N SER A 100 26.84 -3.33 6.95
CA SER A 100 26.12 -3.79 5.75
C SER A 100 25.79 -2.62 4.83
N PRO A 101 25.85 -2.80 3.50
CA PRO A 101 25.58 -1.72 2.54
C PRO A 101 24.11 -1.28 2.53
N HIS A 102 23.18 -2.19 2.81
CA HIS A 102 21.74 -1.96 2.91
C HIS A 102 21.05 -3.18 3.58
N PRO A 103 19.84 -3.02 4.16
CA PRO A 103 19.03 -4.13 4.66
C PRO A 103 18.63 -5.05 3.50
N LEU A 104 18.37 -6.33 3.78
CA LEU A 104 17.97 -7.34 2.78
C LEU A 104 16.47 -7.63 2.87
N ALA A 105 15.63 -6.59 2.70
CA ALA A 105 14.18 -6.69 2.85
C ALA A 105 13.50 -7.62 1.82
N GLY A 106 14.18 -7.97 0.72
CA GLY A 106 13.67 -8.88 -0.29
C GLY A 106 13.31 -10.27 0.24
N SER A 107 14.04 -10.78 1.24
CA SER A 107 13.73 -12.10 1.83
C SER A 107 12.38 -12.11 2.54
N CYS A 108 11.94 -10.98 3.10
CA CYS A 108 10.61 -10.87 3.72
C CYS A 108 9.49 -11.14 2.70
N PHE A 109 9.66 -10.66 1.46
CA PHE A 109 8.70 -10.91 0.39
C PHE A 109 8.79 -12.35 -0.14
N GLU A 110 10.00 -12.88 -0.26
CA GLU A 110 10.24 -14.26 -0.70
C GLU A 110 9.57 -15.27 0.23
N ASP A 111 9.82 -15.16 1.55
CA ASP A 111 9.25 -16.06 2.56
C ASP A 111 7.70 -16.05 2.52
N LEU A 112 7.11 -14.85 2.42
CA LEU A 112 5.66 -14.69 2.34
C LEU A 112 5.07 -15.22 1.02
N ALA A 113 5.81 -15.06 -0.10
CA ALA A 113 5.39 -15.57 -1.39
C ALA A 113 5.46 -17.10 -1.44
N GLU A 114 6.48 -17.72 -0.84
CA GLU A 114 6.61 -19.18 -0.72
C GLU A 114 5.42 -19.78 0.07
N GLU A 115 4.96 -19.08 1.11
CA GLU A 115 3.78 -19.44 1.90
C GLU A 115 2.43 -19.12 1.20
N GLN A 116 2.43 -18.62 -0.04
CA GLN A 116 1.24 -18.17 -0.76
C GLN A 116 0.44 -17.09 0.01
N ALA A 117 1.13 -16.30 0.83
CA ALA A 117 0.47 -15.33 1.72
C ALA A 117 -0.20 -14.18 0.95
N PHE A 118 0.14 -13.96 -0.33
CA PHE A 118 -0.42 -12.92 -1.20
C PHE A 118 -1.68 -13.33 -1.96
N ASP A 119 -2.06 -14.62 -1.97
CA ASP A 119 -3.29 -15.13 -2.61
C ASP A 119 -4.58 -14.37 -2.23
N PRO A 120 -4.74 -13.85 -0.99
CA PRO A 120 -5.87 -13.01 -0.63
C PRO A 120 -6.12 -11.84 -1.59
N TYR A 121 -5.10 -11.26 -2.21
CA TYR A 121 -5.25 -10.18 -3.18
C TYR A 121 -5.94 -10.62 -4.47
N GLU A 122 -5.75 -11.86 -4.91
CA GLU A 122 -6.46 -12.39 -6.07
C GLU A 122 -7.96 -12.45 -5.79
N THR A 123 -8.34 -13.04 -4.65
CA THR A 123 -9.75 -13.16 -4.22
C THR A 123 -10.40 -11.79 -4.13
N LEU A 124 -9.77 -10.84 -3.41
CA LEU A 124 -10.31 -9.48 -3.30
C LEU A 124 -10.44 -8.81 -4.66
N SER A 125 -9.44 -8.93 -5.53
CA SER A 125 -9.45 -8.30 -6.86
C SER A 125 -10.58 -8.85 -7.72
N GLN A 126 -10.79 -10.17 -7.72
CA GLN A 126 -11.89 -10.81 -8.46
C GLN A 126 -13.26 -10.32 -7.96
N ASP A 127 -13.42 -10.18 -6.65
CA ASP A 127 -14.67 -9.72 -6.04
C ASP A 127 -14.96 -8.24 -6.35
N ILE A 128 -14.01 -7.35 -6.07
CA ILE A 128 -14.19 -5.89 -6.14
C ILE A 128 -14.25 -5.39 -7.59
N LEU A 129 -13.47 -5.99 -8.50
CA LEU A 129 -13.51 -5.63 -9.92
C LEU A 129 -14.70 -6.25 -10.65
N SER A 130 -15.43 -7.18 -10.02
CA SER A 130 -16.62 -7.79 -10.60
C SER A 130 -17.72 -6.74 -10.86
N PRO A 131 -18.42 -6.79 -12.01
CA PRO A 131 -19.63 -5.98 -12.21
C PRO A 131 -20.70 -6.22 -11.13
N LYS A 132 -20.69 -7.41 -10.51
CA LYS A 132 -21.61 -7.78 -9.42
C LYS A 132 -21.40 -6.94 -8.17
N PHE A 133 -20.19 -6.46 -7.90
CA PHE A 133 -19.90 -5.60 -6.75
C PHE A 133 -20.73 -4.32 -6.81
N ASN A 134 -20.62 -3.57 -7.91
CA ASN A 134 -21.32 -2.31 -8.11
C ASN A 134 -22.85 -2.48 -8.12
N GLU A 135 -23.34 -3.56 -8.73
CA GLU A 135 -24.77 -3.89 -8.74
C GLU A 135 -25.30 -4.16 -7.32
N HIS A 136 -24.60 -5.02 -6.56
CA HIS A 136 -24.98 -5.35 -5.20
C HIS A 136 -24.92 -4.13 -4.28
N PHE A 137 -23.81 -3.38 -4.32
CA PHE A 137 -23.60 -2.19 -3.51
C PHE A 137 -24.68 -1.14 -3.79
N SER A 138 -24.97 -0.86 -5.06
CA SER A 138 -26.01 0.11 -5.46
C SER A 138 -27.40 -0.29 -4.98
N LYS A 139 -27.75 -1.59 -5.10
CA LYS A 139 -29.03 -2.13 -4.60
C LYS A 139 -29.14 -1.97 -3.08
N LEU A 140 -28.07 -2.23 -2.33
CA LEU A 140 -28.06 -2.07 -0.89
C LEU A 140 -28.21 -0.59 -0.48
N MET A 141 -27.47 0.31 -1.12
CA MET A 141 -27.53 1.76 -0.85
C MET A 141 -28.87 2.39 -1.26
N ALA A 142 -29.63 1.78 -2.17
CA ALA A 142 -30.97 2.26 -2.55
C ALA A 142 -32.05 1.99 -1.49
N ARG A 143 -31.79 1.13 -0.49
CA ARG A 143 -32.77 0.80 0.56
C ARG A 143 -32.93 1.99 1.52
N PRO A 144 -34.16 2.50 1.76
CA PRO A 144 -34.38 3.63 2.67
C PRO A 144 -33.87 3.38 4.10
N ALA A 145 -34.03 2.15 4.61
CA ALA A 145 -33.54 1.78 5.93
C ALA A 145 -32.01 1.87 6.05
N VAL A 146 -31.27 1.52 4.98
CA VAL A 146 -29.81 1.65 4.92
C VAL A 146 -29.40 3.12 4.92
N ALA A 147 -30.11 3.95 4.16
CA ALA A 147 -29.87 5.39 4.15
C ALA A 147 -30.07 6.03 5.53
N LEU A 148 -31.16 5.69 6.23
CA LEU A 148 -31.46 6.20 7.56
C LEU A 148 -30.45 5.72 8.60
N HIS A 149 -30.03 4.45 8.54
CA HIS A 149 -28.99 3.90 9.42
C HIS A 149 -27.67 4.67 9.28
N PHE A 150 -27.17 4.86 8.06
CA PHE A 150 -25.91 5.58 7.90
C PHE A 150 -26.01 7.07 8.21
N GLN A 151 -27.17 7.69 8.03
CA GLN A 151 -27.40 9.08 8.46
C GLN A 151 -27.39 9.24 9.98
N SER A 152 -27.75 8.22 10.75
CA SER A 152 -27.76 8.30 12.22
C SER A 152 -26.39 8.11 12.86
N ILE A 153 -25.40 7.57 12.13
CA ILE A 153 -24.05 7.33 12.65
C ILE A 153 -23.28 8.65 12.81
N ALA A 154 -23.19 9.44 11.75
CA ALA A 154 -22.53 10.74 11.75
C ALA A 154 -22.92 11.55 10.51
N ASP A 155 -22.80 12.89 10.61
CA ASP A 155 -23.02 13.79 9.49
C ASP A 155 -22.10 13.44 8.31
N GLY A 156 -22.68 13.31 7.12
CA GLY A 156 -21.97 12.96 5.89
C GLY A 156 -21.54 11.49 5.78
N PHE A 157 -21.80 10.64 6.78
CA PHE A 157 -21.38 9.24 6.74
C PHE A 157 -22.06 8.45 5.62
N ARG A 158 -23.35 8.71 5.36
CA ARG A 158 -24.07 8.09 4.23
C ARG A 158 -23.38 8.39 2.89
N GLU A 159 -22.99 9.63 2.68
CA GLU A 159 -22.32 10.09 1.47
C GLU A 159 -20.91 9.48 1.37
N ALA A 160 -20.18 9.41 2.47
CA ALA A 160 -18.89 8.72 2.54
C ALA A 160 -19.01 7.23 2.17
N VAL A 161 -19.98 6.52 2.74
CA VAL A 161 -20.26 5.12 2.36
C VAL A 161 -20.59 5.06 0.87
N ARG A 162 -21.49 5.91 0.37
CA ARG A 162 -21.97 5.79 -1.02
C ARG A 162 -20.91 6.12 -2.08
N TYR A 163 -20.02 7.07 -1.82
CA TYR A 163 -19.15 7.64 -2.86
C TYR A 163 -17.65 7.45 -2.59
N VAL A 164 -17.24 7.26 -1.32
CA VAL A 164 -15.83 7.11 -0.93
C VAL A 164 -15.48 5.63 -0.74
N LEU A 165 -16.31 4.86 -0.03
CA LEU A 165 -16.01 3.44 0.25
C LEU A 165 -15.74 2.61 -1.01
N PRO A 166 -16.52 2.69 -2.11
CA PRO A 166 -16.21 1.93 -3.33
C PRO A 166 -14.85 2.25 -3.93
N ARG A 167 -14.36 3.49 -3.75
CA ARG A 167 -13.01 3.89 -4.19
C ARG A 167 -11.94 3.38 -3.25
N LEU A 168 -12.20 3.43 -1.93
CA LEU A 168 -11.29 2.86 -0.93
C LEU A 168 -11.09 1.35 -1.13
N MET A 169 -12.14 0.62 -1.52
CA MET A 169 -12.02 -0.82 -1.80
C MET A 169 -11.14 -1.14 -3.02
N LEU A 170 -10.79 -0.17 -3.87
CA LEU A 170 -9.81 -0.36 -4.95
C LEU A 170 -8.36 -0.18 -4.48
N VAL A 171 -8.12 0.40 -3.31
CA VAL A 171 -6.76 0.64 -2.79
C VAL A 171 -5.97 -0.67 -2.71
N PRO A 172 -6.48 -1.78 -2.15
CA PRO A 172 -5.74 -3.04 -2.12
C PRO A 172 -5.38 -3.58 -3.52
N VAL A 173 -6.22 -3.35 -4.52
CA VAL A 173 -5.96 -3.77 -5.91
C VAL A 173 -4.77 -3.00 -6.47
N TYR A 174 -4.73 -1.68 -6.26
CA TYR A 174 -3.60 -0.85 -6.70
C TYR A 174 -2.33 -1.17 -5.92
N HIS A 175 -2.44 -1.44 -4.62
CA HIS A 175 -1.31 -1.79 -3.76
C HIS A 175 -0.64 -3.10 -4.17
N CYS A 176 -1.44 -4.14 -4.45
CA CYS A 176 -0.91 -5.39 -4.99
C CYS A 176 -0.18 -5.18 -6.33
N TRP A 177 -0.68 -4.27 -7.17
CA TRP A 177 -0.01 -3.96 -8.45
C TRP A 177 1.30 -3.21 -8.25
N HIS A 178 1.39 -2.37 -7.21
CA HIS A 178 2.64 -1.73 -6.81
C HIS A 178 3.71 -2.76 -6.44
N TYR A 179 3.39 -3.80 -5.67
CA TYR A 179 4.35 -4.88 -5.35
C TYR A 179 4.97 -5.51 -6.59
N PHE A 180 4.17 -5.79 -7.64
CA PHE A 180 4.72 -6.35 -8.89
C PHE A 180 5.67 -5.41 -9.64
N LYS A 181 5.64 -4.11 -9.35
CA LYS A 181 6.58 -3.13 -9.90
C LYS A 181 7.79 -2.98 -9.00
N LEU A 182 7.57 -2.91 -7.69
CA LEU A 182 8.61 -2.83 -6.67
C LEU A 182 9.59 -4.00 -6.78
N LEU A 183 9.09 -5.23 -6.84
CA LEU A 183 9.90 -6.47 -6.85
C LEU A 183 10.66 -6.71 -8.17
N LYS A 184 10.54 -5.82 -9.16
CA LYS A 184 11.33 -5.89 -10.41
C LYS A 184 12.63 -5.09 -10.34
N VAL A 185 12.77 -4.23 -9.34
CA VAL A 185 13.94 -3.38 -9.10
C VAL A 185 14.98 -4.20 -8.35
#